data_AF-A0A949B9D9-F1
#
_entry.id   AF-A0A949B9D9-F1
#
_cell.length_a   1.000
_cell.length_b   1.000
_cell.length_c   1.000
_cell.angle_alpha   90.00
_cell.angle_beta   90.00
_cell.angle_gamma   90.00
#
_symmetry.space_group_name_H-M   'P 1'
#
loop_
_entity.id
_entity.type
_entity.pdbx_description
1 polymer ?
#
loop_
_entity_poly.entity_id
_entity_poly.type
_entity_poly.pdbx_seq_one_letter_code
_entity_poly.pdbx_strand_id
1 'polypeptide(L)'
;MKFFETLYQFSEGKIEVRALPSKKQAFFEISDLPGIMSFCKQNEKDHLYFGVATRDGKGGKKENIVNIPCVWADVDFKDTSREILADRLSKFPFKPSLIVNGICQ
;
A
#
# COMPACT_ATOMS: atom_id res chain seq x y z
N MET A 1 9.38 -11.45 6.17
CA MET A 1 9.28 -10.10 5.56
C MET A 1 7.99 -9.48 6.10
N LYS A 2 8.08 -8.61 7.12
CA LYS A 2 6.94 -8.32 8.02
C LYS A 2 5.89 -7.31 7.51
N PHE A 3 6.10 -6.68 6.35
CA PHE A 3 5.26 -5.57 5.89
C PHE A 3 3.79 -5.97 5.66
N PHE A 4 3.53 -6.91 4.73
CA PHE A 4 2.17 -7.35 4.43
C PHE A 4 1.53 -8.12 5.59
N GLU A 5 2.33 -8.90 6.32
CA GLU A 5 1.88 -9.56 7.56
C GLU A 5 1.35 -8.53 8.56
N THR A 6 2.09 -7.45 8.81
CA THR A 6 1.69 -6.40 9.77
C THR A 6 0.45 -5.65 9.29
N LEU A 7 0.40 -5.33 7.99
CA LEU A 7 -0.69 -4.58 7.40
C LEU A 7 -1.99 -5.39 7.32
N TYR A 8 -1.92 -6.70 7.08
CA TYR A 8 -3.08 -7.53 6.73
C TYR A 8 -3.37 -8.66 7.71
N GLN A 9 -2.72 -8.73 8.88
CA GLN A 9 -2.87 -9.82 9.86
C GLN A 9 -4.33 -10.18 10.24
N PHE A 10 -5.26 -9.23 10.12
CA PHE A 10 -6.68 -9.41 10.45
C PHE A 10 -7.60 -9.08 9.28
N SER A 11 -7.11 -9.23 8.05
CA SER A 11 -7.84 -8.90 6.84
C SER A 11 -8.07 -10.12 5.96
N GLU A 12 -9.14 -10.06 5.19
CA GLU A 12 -9.50 -11.03 4.17
C GLU A 12 -9.45 -10.40 2.77
N GLY A 13 -9.60 -11.23 1.75
CA GLY A 13 -9.56 -10.81 0.35
C GLY A 13 -8.13 -10.74 -0.19
N LYS A 14 -7.98 -10.01 -1.30
CA LYS A 14 -6.78 -9.99 -2.12
C LYS A 14 -6.10 -8.63 -2.13
N ILE A 15 -4.79 -8.63 -2.27
CA ILE A 15 -3.96 -7.45 -2.49
C ILE A 15 -3.96 -7.14 -3.99
N GLU A 16 -4.42 -5.96 -4.37
CA GLU A 16 -4.28 -5.44 -5.72
C GLU A 16 -2.84 -4.93 -5.93
N VAL A 17 -2.18 -5.36 -7.00
CA VAL A 17 -0.88 -4.85 -7.44
C VAL A 17 -1.00 -4.31 -8.86
N ARG A 18 -0.45 -3.12 -9.11
CA ARG A 18 -0.48 -2.44 -10.41
C ARG A 18 0.90 -1.99 -10.85
N ALA A 19 1.15 -2.10 -12.15
CA ALA A 19 2.31 -1.53 -12.82
C ALA A 19 1.86 -0.40 -13.76
N LEU A 20 2.51 0.75 -13.66
CA LEU A 20 2.28 1.91 -14.53
C LEU A 20 3.61 2.33 -15.20
N PRO A 21 3.61 2.71 -16.48
CA PRO A 21 2.43 3.04 -17.30
C PRO A 21 1.82 1.86 -18.06
N SER A 22 2.31 0.62 -17.94
CA SER A 22 1.77 -0.52 -18.72
C SER A 22 0.32 -0.89 -18.39
N LYS A 23 -0.21 -0.38 -17.26
CA LYS A 23 -1.56 -0.65 -16.76
C LYS A 23 -1.81 -2.13 -16.45
N LYS A 24 -0.75 -2.93 -16.28
CA LYS A 24 -0.89 -4.31 -15.81
C LYS A 24 -1.39 -4.30 -14.36
N GLN A 25 -2.28 -5.23 -14.07
CA GLN A 25 -2.95 -5.36 -12.78
C GLN A 25 -3.08 -6.85 -12.44
N ALA A 26 -2.89 -7.18 -11.17
CA ALA A 26 -3.12 -8.51 -10.65
C ALA A 26 -3.64 -8.43 -9.21
N PHE A 27 -4.30 -9.50 -8.77
CA PHE A 27 -4.84 -9.65 -7.43
C PHE A 27 -4.26 -10.91 -6.80
N PHE A 28 -3.59 -10.77 -5.67
CA PHE A 28 -2.89 -11.85 -4.98
C PHE A 28 -3.53 -12.12 -3.63
N GLU A 29 -3.56 -13.38 -3.20
CA GLU A 29 -3.90 -13.69 -1.81
C GLU A 29 -2.90 -13.00 -0.88
N ILE A 30 -3.33 -12.62 0.33
CA ILE A 30 -2.46 -11.94 1.32
C ILE A 30 -1.19 -12.76 1.60
N SER A 31 -1.30 -14.09 1.56
CA SER A 31 -0.18 -15.02 1.76
C SER A 31 0.70 -15.24 0.53
N ASP A 32 0.29 -14.80 -0.67
CA ASP A 32 1.00 -15.06 -1.92
C ASP A 32 2.09 -14.01 -2.20
N LEU A 33 3.02 -13.90 -1.26
CA LEU A 33 4.20 -13.07 -1.44
C LEU A 33 5.06 -13.50 -2.66
N PRO A 34 5.26 -14.80 -2.95
CA PRO A 34 5.99 -15.21 -4.15
C PRO A 34 5.35 -14.71 -5.46
N GLY A 35 4.02 -14.75 -5.56
CA GLY A 35 3.28 -14.22 -6.71
C GLY A 35 3.46 -12.71 -6.88
N ILE A 36 3.36 -11.95 -5.79
CA ILE A 36 3.60 -10.50 -5.79
C ILE A 36 5.04 -10.19 -6.25
N MET A 37 6.03 -10.89 -5.71
CA MET A 37 7.45 -10.69 -6.08
C MET A 37 7.69 -11.01 -7.56
N SER A 38 7.06 -12.07 -8.08
CA SER A 38 7.14 -12.45 -9.49
C SER A 38 6.54 -11.36 -10.39
N PHE A 39 5.37 -10.82 -10.02
CA PHE A 39 4.75 -9.70 -10.74
C PHE A 39 5.65 -8.46 -10.74
N CYS A 40 6.23 -8.10 -9.60
CA CYS A 40 7.15 -6.98 -9.50
C CYS A 40 8.36 -7.16 -10.42
N LYS A 41 8.98 -8.35 -10.43
CA LYS A 41 10.14 -8.64 -11.28
C LYS A 41 9.79 -8.58 -12.78
N GLN A 42 8.64 -9.11 -13.17
CA GLN A 42 8.18 -9.07 -14.56
C GLN A 42 7.87 -7.65 -15.06
N ASN A 43 7.67 -6.71 -14.14
CA ASN A 43 7.28 -5.33 -14.41
C ASN A 43 8.27 -4.33 -13.79
N GLU A 44 9.53 -4.71 -13.61
CA GLU A 44 10.55 -3.90 -12.93
C GLU A 44 10.87 -2.56 -13.62
N LYS A 45 10.47 -2.41 -14.89
CA LYS A 45 10.62 -1.17 -15.66
C LYS A 45 9.51 -0.15 -15.42
N ASP A 46 8.43 -0.57 -14.75
CA ASP A 46 7.29 0.26 -14.41
C ASP A 46 7.39 0.76 -12.97
N HIS A 47 6.63 1.79 -12.65
CA HIS A 47 6.29 2.14 -11.28
C HIS A 47 5.29 1.12 -10.73
N LEU A 48 5.65 0.52 -9.60
CA LEU A 48 4.88 -0.53 -8.95
C LEU A 48 4.11 0.04 -7.77
N TYR A 49 2.81 -0.24 -7.75
CA TYR A 49 1.87 0.21 -6.72
C TYR A 49 1.11 -0.99 -6.18
N PHE A 50 0.64 -0.88 -4.94
CA PHE A 50 -0.34 -1.81 -4.39
C PHE A 50 -1.48 -1.04 -3.73
N GLY A 51 -2.68 -1.62 -3.77
CA GLY A 51 -3.83 -1.08 -3.07
C GLY A 51 -3.77 -1.43 -1.59
N VAL A 52 -3.87 -0.43 -0.71
CA VAL A 52 -3.86 -0.64 0.75
C VAL A 52 -5.10 -1.42 1.21
N ALA A 53 -6.27 -1.08 0.70
CA ALA A 53 -7.50 -1.81 0.99
C ALA A 53 -7.56 -3.12 0.19
N THR A 54 -7.98 -4.21 0.83
CA THR A 54 -8.11 -5.51 0.17
C THR A 54 -9.32 -5.53 -0.78
N ARG A 55 -9.32 -6.49 -1.71
CA ARG A 55 -10.31 -6.59 -2.81
C ARG A 55 -10.89 -8.00 -2.93
N ASP A 56 -12.09 -8.09 -3.50
CA ASP A 56 -12.74 -9.37 -3.83
C ASP A 56 -12.12 -10.07 -5.07
N GLY A 57 -11.18 -9.40 -5.75
CA GLY A 57 -10.52 -9.88 -6.96
C GLY A 57 -11.32 -9.69 -8.25
N LYS A 58 -12.51 -9.08 -8.20
CA LYS A 58 -13.37 -8.83 -9.36
C LYS A 58 -13.20 -7.43 -9.96
N GLY A 59 -12.43 -6.56 -9.31
CA GLY A 59 -12.13 -5.22 -9.80
C GLY A 59 -11.39 -4.36 -8.78
N GLY A 60 -10.97 -3.17 -9.22
CA GLY A 60 -10.25 -2.19 -8.39
C GLY A 60 -11.15 -1.06 -7.83
N LYS A 61 -12.47 -1.14 -8.00
CA LYS A 61 -13.40 -0.07 -7.62
C LYS A 61 -13.80 -0.14 -6.15
N LYS A 62 -14.54 0.88 -5.68
CA LYS A 62 -15.03 0.97 -4.30
C LYS A 62 -15.97 -0.19 -3.95
N GLU A 63 -16.79 -0.66 -4.89
CA GLU A 63 -17.66 -1.82 -4.65
C GLU A 63 -16.89 -3.14 -4.46
N ASN A 64 -15.61 -3.19 -4.86
CA ASN A 64 -14.77 -4.38 -4.74
C ASN A 64 -14.00 -4.44 -3.41
N ILE A 65 -14.13 -3.44 -2.53
CA ILE A 65 -13.40 -3.39 -1.25
C ILE A 65 -13.93 -4.45 -0.29
N VAL A 66 -13.02 -5.24 0.29
CA VAL A 66 -13.35 -6.22 1.35
C VAL A 66 -13.01 -5.63 2.73
N ASN A 67 -11.76 -5.24 2.95
CA ASN A 67 -11.34 -4.58 4.19
C ASN A 67 -10.51 -3.32 3.93
N ILE A 68 -10.56 -2.41 4.90
CA ILE A 68 -9.68 -1.25 5.01
C ILE A 68 -8.84 -1.49 6.28
N PRO A 69 -7.61 -2.03 6.15
CA PRO A 69 -6.86 -2.55 7.30
C PRO A 69 -6.26 -1.47 8.20
N CYS A 70 -6.07 -0.27 7.66
CA CYS A 70 -5.39 0.81 8.37
C CYS A 70 -5.93 2.18 7.98
N VAL A 71 -5.61 3.16 8.81
CA VAL A 71 -5.65 4.57 8.44
C VAL A 71 -4.28 4.91 7.84
N TRP A 72 -4.28 5.57 6.69
CA TRP A 72 -3.06 6.14 6.09
C TRP A 72 -3.24 7.63 5.87
N ALA A 73 -2.13 8.36 5.95
CA ALA A 73 -2.06 9.78 5.66
C ALA A 73 -0.89 10.00 4.70
N ASP A 74 -1.15 10.71 3.61
CA ASP A 74 -0.11 11.15 2.69
C ASP A 74 0.45 12.49 3.17
N VAL A 75 1.78 12.63 3.13
CA VAL A 75 2.46 13.84 3.59
C VAL A 75 3.38 14.32 2.48
N ASP A 76 3.01 15.46 1.90
CA ASP A 76 3.83 16.14 0.91
C ASP A 76 4.72 17.19 1.60
N PHE A 77 6.04 17.01 1.50
CA PHE A 77 7.01 17.92 2.13
C PHE A 77 7.09 19.30 1.46
N LYS A 78 6.46 19.49 0.29
CA LYS A 78 6.32 20.82 -0.31
C LYS A 78 5.35 21.71 0.48
N ASP A 79 4.36 21.10 1.14
CA ASP A 79 3.29 21.78 1.87
C ASP A 79 3.45 21.65 3.39
N THR A 80 4.07 20.56 3.85
CA THR A 80 4.26 20.26 5.27
C THR A 80 5.74 20.03 5.56
N SER A 81 6.38 20.96 6.28
CA SER A 81 7.79 20.79 6.66
C SER A 81 8.00 19.58 7.58
N ARG A 82 9.24 19.10 7.67
CA ARG A 82 9.60 17.97 8.54
C ARG A 82 9.35 18.28 10.00
N GLU A 83 9.57 19.53 10.41
CA GLU A 83 9.35 20.00 11.78
C GLU A 83 7.86 19.97 12.13
N ILE A 84 7.00 20.43 11.22
CA ILE A 84 5.54 20.38 11.40
C ILE A 84 5.06 18.92 11.48
N LEU A 85 5.56 18.05 10.60
CA LEU A 85 5.22 16.63 10.64
C LEU A 85 5.65 16.00 11.96
N ALA A 86 6.88 16.27 12.42
CA ALA A 86 7.41 15.74 13.68
C ALA A 86 6.57 16.20 14.88
N ASP A 87 6.20 17.49 14.93
CA ASP A 87 5.30 18.02 15.97
C ASP A 87 3.93 17.34 15.96
N ARG A 88 3.30 17.22 14.78
CA ARG A 88 2.00 16.54 14.62
C ARG A 88 2.06 15.07 15.03
N LEU A 89 3.10 14.34 14.61
CA LEU A 89 3.30 12.94 14.99
C LEU A 89 3.55 12.77 16.48
N SER A 90 4.25 13.70 17.13
CA SER A 90 4.47 13.65 18.58
C SER A 90 3.18 13.81 19.39
N LYS A 91 2.20 14.50 18.83
CA LYS A 91 0.87 14.75 19.44
C LYS A 91 -0.17 13.69 19.05
N PHE A 92 0.09 12.91 18.00
CA PHE A 92 -0.83 11.87 17.56
C PHE A 92 -0.76 10.68 18.53
N PRO A 93 -1.90 10.21 19.08
CA PRO A 93 -1.90 9.21 20.15
C PRO A 93 -1.38 7.82 19.72
N PHE A 94 -1.30 7.56 18.41
CA PHE A 94 -0.82 6.31 17.86
C PHE A 94 0.47 6.50 17.09
N LYS A 95 1.48 5.67 17.34
CA LYS A 95 2.69 5.67 16.51
C LYS A 95 2.39 4.97 15.18
N PRO A 96 2.88 5.47 14.03
CA PRO A 96 2.75 4.76 12.77
C PRO A 96 3.38 3.37 12.86
N SER A 97 2.61 2.33 12.53
CA SER A 97 3.12 0.95 12.48
C SER A 97 4.04 0.71 11.28
N LEU A 98 3.83 1.48 10.19
CA LEU A 98 4.54 1.39 8.93
C LEU A 98 4.77 2.80 8.39
N ILE A 99 5.97 3.06 7.87
CA ILE A 99 6.33 4.30 7.17
C ILE A 99 6.88 3.90 5.80
N VAL A 100 6.29 4.45 4.74
CA VAL A 100 6.74 4.24 3.36
C VAL A 100 7.33 5.54 2.86
N ASN A 101 8.61 5.52 2.49
CA ASN A 101 9.28 6.66 1.88
C ASN A 101 9.28 6.48 0.37
N GLY A 102 8.47 7.26 -0.33
CA GLY A 102 8.50 7.36 -1.78
C GLY A 102 9.51 8.40 -2.26
N ILE A 103 9.87 8.32 -3.54
CA ILE A 103 10.52 9.43 -4.25
C ILE A 103 9.39 10.15 -4.99
N CYS A 104 9.07 11.39 -4.58
CA CYS A 104 8.28 12.27 -5.43
C CYS A 104 9.13 12.63 -6.65
N GLN A 105 8.69 12.24 -7.85
CA GLN A 105 9.23 12.73 -9.11
C GLN A 105 8.49 13.99 -9.54
#